data_AF-A0A251UXH7-F1
#
_entry.id   AF-A0A251UXH7-F1
#
_cell.length_a   1.000
_cell.length_b   1.000
_cell.length_c   1.000
_cell.angle_alpha   90.00
_cell.angle_beta   90.00
_cell.angle_gamma   90.00
#
_symmetry.space_group_name_H-M   'P 1'
#
loop_
_entity.id
_entity.type
_entity.pdbx_description
1 polymer ?
#
loop_
_entity_poly.entity_id
_entity_poly.type
_entity_poly.pdbx_seq_one_letter_code
_entity_poly.pdbx_strand_id
1 'polypeptide(L)'
;MAEINSAISSLEYAKASKFLNSSAPLPKNKKSVDDGNISSSGLYDARRADEAYKAGLAYLAAGNLEEAFRSLNVALTKCPPNKTSAVAKLRSLISLTAQRLRKSTV
;
A
#
# COMPACT_ATOMS: atom_id res chain seq x y z
N MET A 1 16.15 -21.05 -33.29
CA MET A 1 15.64 -19.82 -32.66
C MET A 1 14.51 -20.21 -31.72
N ALA A 2 14.65 -19.82 -30.44
CA ALA A 2 13.65 -19.69 -29.37
C ALA A 2 12.95 -20.94 -28.77
N GLU A 3 13.73 -21.73 -28.02
CA GLU A 3 13.28 -22.67 -26.99
C GLU A 3 12.89 -21.95 -25.67
N ILE A 4 11.78 -21.20 -25.65
CA ILE A 4 11.43 -20.35 -24.48
C ILE A 4 10.12 -20.77 -23.76
N ASN A 5 9.33 -21.69 -24.31
CA ASN A 5 7.96 -21.93 -23.81
C ASN A 5 7.74 -23.15 -22.91
N SER A 6 8.78 -23.76 -22.33
CA SER A 6 8.62 -24.98 -21.52
C SER A 6 9.40 -25.00 -20.20
N ALA A 7 9.43 -23.88 -19.47
CA ALA A 7 10.07 -23.81 -18.13
C ALA A 7 9.23 -23.09 -17.05
N ILE A 8 8.02 -22.65 -17.36
CA ILE A 8 7.15 -21.94 -16.39
C ILE A 8 6.21 -22.91 -15.62
N SER A 9 6.08 -24.17 -16.06
CA SER A 9 5.12 -25.13 -15.49
C SER A 9 5.55 -25.88 -14.23
N SER A 10 6.67 -25.50 -13.58
CA SER A 10 7.24 -26.30 -12.47
C SER A 10 7.67 -25.50 -11.24
N LEU A 11 6.90 -24.49 -10.81
CA LEU A 11 7.18 -23.82 -9.52
C LEU A 11 5.99 -23.68 -8.56
N GLU A 12 4.76 -24.01 -8.97
CA GLU A 12 3.57 -23.81 -8.13
C GLU A 12 3.19 -25.00 -7.23
N TYR A 13 4.04 -26.01 -7.09
CA TYR A 13 3.73 -27.18 -6.23
C TYR A 13 4.52 -27.26 -4.90
N ALA A 14 5.51 -26.39 -4.66
CA ALA A 14 6.34 -26.49 -3.45
C ALA A 14 5.91 -25.58 -2.28
N LYS A 15 4.91 -24.70 -2.46
CA LYS A 15 4.56 -23.69 -1.44
C LYS A 15 3.42 -24.10 -0.50
N ALA A 16 2.75 -25.23 -0.75
CA ALA A 16 1.55 -25.64 -0.01
C ALA A 16 1.82 -26.51 1.25
N SER A 17 3.06 -26.94 1.52
CA SER A 17 3.35 -27.83 2.67
C SER A 17 3.93 -27.13 3.91
N LYS A 18 4.10 -25.80 3.90
CA LYS A 18 4.73 -25.08 5.02
C LYS A 18 3.78 -24.60 6.13
N PHE A 19 2.49 -24.94 6.08
CA PHE A 19 1.49 -24.52 7.08
C PHE A 19 0.99 -25.64 8.01
N LEU A 20 1.48 -26.87 7.89
CA LEU A 20 0.92 -28.02 8.65
C LEU A 20 1.85 -28.62 9.70
N ASN A 21 2.76 -27.85 10.31
CA ASN A 21 3.41 -28.36 11.52
C ASN A 21 3.96 -27.26 12.44
N SER A 22 3.16 -26.83 13.43
CA SER A 22 3.60 -26.87 14.83
C SER A 22 2.46 -26.48 15.79
N SER A 23 2.01 -27.50 16.53
CA SER A 23 1.72 -27.50 17.97
C SER A 23 0.51 -26.75 18.55
N ALA A 24 -0.53 -27.55 18.79
CA ALA A 24 -1.28 -27.76 20.04
C ALA A 24 -2.24 -26.67 20.61
N PRO A 25 -3.38 -27.10 21.20
CA PRO A 25 -4.49 -26.25 21.64
C PRO A 25 -4.34 -25.80 23.10
N LEU A 26 -4.87 -24.61 23.45
CA LEU A 26 -5.39 -24.18 24.79
C LEU A 26 -5.90 -22.71 24.70
N PRO A 27 -6.74 -22.22 25.65
CA PRO A 27 -8.00 -21.57 25.33
C PRO A 27 -8.07 -20.08 25.67
N LYS A 28 -9.05 -19.41 25.03
CA LYS A 28 -9.81 -18.22 25.48
C LYS A 28 -9.02 -17.21 26.35
N ASN A 29 -8.55 -16.14 25.73
CA ASN A 29 -8.64 -14.84 26.38
C ASN A 29 -9.13 -13.77 25.40
N LYS A 30 -10.35 -13.31 25.67
CA LYS A 30 -11.09 -12.29 24.96
C LYS A 30 -10.59 -10.93 25.46
N LYS A 31 -9.91 -10.18 24.60
CA LYS A 31 -9.82 -8.71 24.71
C LYS A 31 -9.62 -8.10 23.33
N SER A 32 -10.61 -7.30 22.97
CA SER A 32 -10.64 -6.14 22.05
C SER A 32 -9.40 -5.92 21.19
N VAL A 33 -9.49 -5.83 19.88
CA VAL A 33 -10.37 -4.95 19.11
C VAL A 33 -10.61 -5.53 17.72
N ASP A 34 -11.88 -5.57 17.34
CA ASP A 34 -12.34 -5.70 15.96
C ASP A 34 -12.03 -4.37 15.24
N ASP A 35 -11.02 -4.37 14.38
CA ASP A 35 -11.04 -3.54 13.18
C ASP A 35 -10.73 -4.48 12.01
N GLY A 36 -11.81 -5.03 11.47
CA GLY A 36 -11.76 -5.97 10.36
C GLY A 36 -11.06 -5.37 9.14
N ASN A 37 -9.88 -5.90 8.81
CA ASN A 37 -9.40 -5.92 7.43
C ASN A 37 -8.43 -7.07 7.16
N ILE A 38 -8.85 -8.30 7.52
CA ILE A 38 -8.26 -9.53 6.97
C ILE A 38 -9.08 -9.89 5.73
N SER A 39 -9.00 -9.07 4.67
CA SER A 39 -9.48 -9.44 3.32
C SER A 39 -9.17 -8.34 2.33
N SER A 40 -8.05 -8.47 1.61
CA SER A 40 -7.94 -8.23 0.17
C SER A 40 -6.48 -8.43 -0.24
N SER A 41 -6.20 -9.60 -0.83
CA SER A 41 -5.25 -9.86 -1.91
C SER A 41 -4.17 -8.77 -2.17
N GLY A 42 -2.89 -9.16 -2.14
CA GLY A 42 -1.67 -8.34 -2.13
C GLY A 42 -1.42 -7.31 -3.26
N LEU A 43 -2.48 -6.81 -3.89
CA LEU A 43 -2.51 -5.70 -4.84
C LEU A 43 -2.64 -4.33 -4.15
N TYR A 44 -3.39 -4.24 -3.05
CA TYR A 44 -3.61 -2.98 -2.31
C TYR A 44 -3.19 -3.14 -0.86
N ASP A 45 -2.32 -2.23 -0.40
CA ASP A 45 -1.76 -2.28 0.94
C ASP A 45 -1.97 -0.92 1.60
N ALA A 46 -2.97 -0.89 2.48
CA ALA A 46 -3.32 0.31 3.24
C ALA A 46 -2.16 0.80 4.12
N ARG A 47 -1.32 -0.10 4.66
CA ARG A 47 -0.17 0.28 5.46
C ARG A 47 0.88 0.99 4.61
N ARG A 48 1.21 0.43 3.44
CA ARG A 48 2.12 1.09 2.49
C ARG A 48 1.57 2.43 1.98
N ALA A 49 0.26 2.53 1.80
CA ALA A 49 -0.37 3.81 1.45
C ALA A 49 -0.21 4.84 2.57
N ASP A 50 -0.40 4.46 3.83
CA ASP A 50 -0.21 5.33 4.99
C ASP A 50 1.24 5.76 5.18
N GLU A 51 2.20 4.86 4.94
CA GLU A 51 3.63 5.18 4.97
C GLU A 51 4.00 6.22 3.90
N ALA A 52 3.55 6.01 2.65
CA ALA A 52 3.77 6.96 1.56
C ALA A 52 3.07 8.31 1.82
N TYR A 53 1.89 8.29 2.45
CA TYR A 53 1.19 9.50 2.88
C TYR A 53 2.00 10.28 3.92
N LYS A 54 2.49 9.61 4.97
CA LYS A 54 3.33 10.23 6.00
C LYS A 54 4.63 10.79 5.43
N ALA A 55 5.27 10.05 4.53
CA ALA A 55 6.45 10.53 3.81
C ALA A 55 6.14 11.80 3.00
N GLY A 56 5.01 11.82 2.28
CA GLY A 56 4.54 13.01 1.57
C GLY A 56 4.34 14.23 2.49
N LEU A 57 3.77 14.03 3.68
CA LEU A 57 3.63 15.09 4.68
C LEU A 57 4.98 15.59 5.21
N ALA A 58 5.95 14.68 5.42
CA ALA A 58 7.30 15.05 5.83
C ALA A 58 8.00 15.91 4.77
N TYR A 59 7.86 15.56 3.49
CA TYR A 59 8.39 16.37 2.38
C TYR A 59 7.69 17.74 2.27
N LEU A 60 6.38 17.81 2.51
CA LEU A 60 5.66 19.09 2.59
C LEU A 60 6.21 19.98 3.71
N ALA A 61 6.51 19.40 4.87
CA ALA A 61 7.10 20.13 6.00
C ALA A 61 8.55 20.55 5.70
N ALA A 62 9.31 19.73 4.97
CA ALA A 62 10.67 20.04 4.52
C ALA A 62 10.73 21.07 3.37
N GLY A 63 9.59 21.44 2.77
CA GLY A 63 9.52 22.36 1.63
C GLY A 63 9.76 21.70 0.27
N ASN A 64 9.97 20.39 0.20
CA ASN A 64 10.20 19.65 -1.03
C ASN A 64 8.87 19.24 -1.68
N LEU A 65 8.28 20.17 -2.44
CA LEU A 65 6.96 19.98 -3.05
C LEU A 65 6.92 18.88 -4.14
N GLU A 66 8.01 18.70 -4.90
CA GLU A 66 8.15 17.64 -5.92
C GLU A 66 8.09 16.24 -5.27
N GLU A 67 8.97 15.96 -4.31
CA GLU A 67 9.01 14.68 -3.58
C GLU A 67 7.71 14.42 -2.82
N ALA A 68 7.10 15.45 -2.25
CA ALA A 68 5.78 15.35 -1.63
C ALA A 68 4.73 14.90 -2.65
N PHE A 69 4.66 15.54 -3.82
CA PHE A 69 3.71 15.20 -4.88
C PHE A 69 3.90 13.76 -5.36
N ARG A 70 5.15 13.31 -5.56
CA ARG A 70 5.48 11.93 -5.94
C ARG A 70 5.01 10.93 -4.88
N SER A 71 5.33 11.19 -3.61
CA SER A 71 4.97 10.31 -2.49
C SER A 71 3.45 10.18 -2.31
N LEU A 72 2.71 11.28 -2.47
CA LEU A 72 1.25 11.28 -2.40
C LEU A 72 0.60 10.50 -3.56
N ASN A 73 1.19 10.54 -4.76
CA ASN A 73 0.74 9.72 -5.89
C ASN A 73 1.00 8.23 -5.64
N VAL A 74 2.14 7.87 -5.04
CA VAL A 74 2.42 6.48 -4.63
C VAL A 74 1.35 6.00 -3.63
N ALA A 75 1.04 6.80 -2.61
CA ALA A 75 -0.02 6.47 -1.64
C ALA A 75 -1.35 6.17 -2.32
N LEU A 76 -1.74 6.99 -3.30
CA LEU A 76 -2.97 6.82 -4.07
C LEU A 76 -3.01 5.51 -4.88
N THR A 77 -1.89 5.08 -5.47
CA THR A 77 -1.83 3.79 -6.20
C THR A 77 -1.95 2.58 -5.29
N LYS A 78 -1.58 2.73 -4.00
CA LYS A 78 -1.63 1.66 -3.00
C LYS A 78 -2.92 1.67 -2.19
N CYS A 79 -3.66 2.78 -2.20
CA CYS A 79 -4.95 2.88 -1.53
C CYS A 79 -5.99 1.96 -2.19
N PRO A 80 -6.66 1.10 -1.40
CA PRO A 80 -7.78 0.33 -1.91
C PRO A 80 -8.94 1.28 -2.27
N PRO A 81 -9.65 1.03 -3.39
CA PRO A 81 -10.76 1.88 -3.83
C PRO A 81 -11.95 1.89 -2.86
N ASN A 82 -12.01 0.92 -1.94
CA ASN A 82 -13.01 0.85 -0.87
C ASN A 82 -12.89 2.02 0.14
N LYS A 83 -11.71 2.63 0.27
CA LYS A 83 -11.48 3.78 1.18
C LYS A 83 -11.65 5.09 0.41
N THR A 84 -12.87 5.35 -0.09
CA THR A 84 -13.20 6.53 -0.92
C THR A 84 -12.85 7.86 -0.26
N SER A 85 -13.04 7.98 1.06
CA SER A 85 -12.67 9.16 1.85
C SER A 85 -11.16 9.43 1.85
N ALA A 86 -10.34 8.37 1.93
CA ALA A 86 -8.87 8.48 1.86
C ALA A 86 -8.42 8.89 0.45
N VAL A 87 -9.01 8.28 -0.58
CA VAL A 87 -8.75 8.63 -1.98
C VAL A 87 -9.11 10.09 -2.26
N ALA A 88 -10.26 10.57 -1.78
CA ALA A 88 -10.67 11.97 -1.93
C ALA A 88 -9.67 12.93 -1.26
N LYS A 89 -9.26 12.65 -0.02
CA LYS A 89 -8.24 13.45 0.70
C LYS A 89 -6.91 13.49 -0.04
N LEU A 90 -6.43 12.35 -0.53
CA LEU A 90 -5.20 12.27 -1.31
C LEU A 90 -5.29 13.10 -2.58
N ARG A 91 -6.39 13.00 -3.33
CA ARG A 91 -6.61 13.81 -4.55
C ARG A 91 -6.63 15.30 -4.25
N SER A 92 -7.30 15.73 -3.18
CA SER A 92 -7.30 17.13 -2.74
C SER A 92 -5.89 17.61 -2.40
N LEU A 93 -5.10 16.82 -1.66
CA LEU A 93 -3.73 17.16 -1.29
C LEU A 93 -2.79 17.19 -2.49
N ILE A 94 -2.92 16.25 -3.43
CA ILE A 94 -2.16 16.22 -4.68
C ILE A 94 -2.45 17.49 -5.50
N SER A 95 -3.72 17.88 -5.63
CA SER A 95 -4.11 19.11 -6.35
C SER A 95 -3.54 20.36 -5.69
N LEU A 96 -3.64 20.46 -4.35
CA LEU A 96 -3.06 21.57 -3.59
C LEU A 96 -1.54 21.64 -3.76
N THR A 97 -0.86 20.50 -3.66
CA THR A 97 0.61 20.42 -3.80
C THR A 97 1.03 20.81 -5.22
N ALA A 98 0.32 20.37 -6.25
CA ALA A 98 0.57 20.76 -7.65
C ALA A 98 0.33 22.25 -7.91
N GLN A 99 -0.66 22.86 -7.25
CA GLN A 99 -0.87 24.31 -7.32
C GLN A 99 0.29 25.08 -6.67
N ARG A 100 0.75 24.61 -5.50
CA ARG A 100 1.91 25.20 -4.82
C ARG A 100 3.17 25.06 -5.66
N LEU A 101 3.39 23.90 -6.26
CA LEU A 101 4.53 23.65 -7.15
C LEU A 101 4.56 24.65 -8.31
N ARG A 102 3.43 24.79 -9.03
CA ARG A 102 3.29 25.77 -10.12
C ARG A 102 3.55 27.21 -9.67
N LYS A 103 3.08 27.58 -8.48
CA LYS A 103 3.27 28.94 -7.94
C LYS A 103 4.71 29.21 -7.49
N SER A 104 5.46 28.18 -7.10
CA SER A 104 6.87 28.32 -6.72
C SER A 104 7.82 28.41 -7.92
N THR A 105 7.36 28.08 -9.13
CA THR A 105 8.17 28.14 -10.36
C THR A 105 8.02 29.45 -11.15
N VAL A 106 7.21 30.40 -10.67
CA VAL A 106 7.01 31.75 -11.22
C VAL A 106 7.51 32.80 -10.27
#